data_AF-I2H6H7-F1
#
_entry.id   AF-I2H6H7-F1
#
_cell.length_a   1.000
_cell.length_b   1.000
_cell.length_c   1.000
_cell.angle_alpha   90.00
_cell.angle_beta   90.00
_cell.angle_gamma   90.00
#
_symmetry.space_group_name_H-M   'P 1'
#
loop_
_entity.id
_entity.type
_entity.pdbx_description
1 polymer ?
#
loop_
_entity_poly.entity_id
_entity_poly.type
_entity_poly.pdbx_seq_one_letter_code
_entity_poly.pdbx_strand_id
1 'polypeptide(L)'
;MTSIPADIIDWTILNEIIYMDEDDPDFSKSLIIQFIDQANTTFDSMQEELDNNKDLSKLDNLGHFLKGSSATLGLQRIAWVCERIQNLGRKDENFFPNLNDLLSTLSEKDSIYLKNLDLSVYSKDITMESTHADNEYLLMITKALNQARIEFLLARKELSRYYKQEL
;
A
#
# COMPACT_ATOMS: atom_id res chain seq x y z
N MET A 1 -7.49 8.30 -14.92
CA MET A 1 -6.73 7.68 -13.82
C MET A 1 -5.66 8.64 -13.36
N THR A 2 -5.58 8.87 -12.05
CA THR A 2 -4.49 9.64 -11.43
C THR A 2 -3.22 8.78 -11.40
N SER A 3 -2.08 9.37 -11.76
CA SER A 3 -0.79 8.70 -11.62
C SER A 3 -0.46 8.48 -10.15
N ILE A 4 0.24 7.39 -9.83
CA ILE A 4 0.77 7.18 -8.48
C ILE A 4 1.72 8.34 -8.09
N PRO A 5 1.69 8.84 -6.85
CA PRO A 5 2.60 9.90 -6.40
C PRO A 5 4.06 9.45 -6.46
N ALA A 6 4.97 10.35 -6.82
CA ALA A 6 6.40 10.02 -6.95
C ALA A 6 7.09 9.77 -5.59
N ASP A 7 6.68 10.50 -4.55
CA ASP A 7 7.25 10.39 -3.21
C ASP A 7 6.49 9.34 -2.39
N ILE A 8 7.19 8.57 -1.56
CA ILE A 8 6.57 7.57 -0.68
C ILE A 8 5.71 8.23 0.40
N ILE A 9 6.25 9.28 1.03
CA ILE A 9 5.61 10.05 2.10
C ILE A 9 5.35 11.48 1.64
N ASP A 10 4.10 11.93 1.79
CA ASP A 10 3.77 13.35 1.80
C ASP A 10 4.18 13.94 3.14
N TRP A 11 5.39 14.51 3.16
CA TRP A 11 5.94 15.17 4.33
C TRP A 11 5.17 16.41 4.75
N THR A 12 4.35 17.01 3.88
CA THR A 12 3.48 18.12 4.30
C THR A 12 2.45 17.61 5.32
N ILE A 13 1.78 16.50 5.02
CA ILE A 13 0.80 15.87 5.91
C ILE A 13 1.47 15.29 7.15
N LEU A 14 2.55 14.51 6.98
CA LEU A 14 3.19 13.85 8.12
C LEU A 14 3.82 14.86 9.10
N ASN A 15 4.35 15.99 8.60
CA ASN A 15 4.90 17.03 9.48
C ASN A 15 3.83 17.72 10.34
N GLU A 16 2.59 17.83 9.88
CA GLU A 16 1.49 18.36 10.72
C GLU A 16 1.24 17.43 11.92
N ILE A 17 1.37 16.12 11.74
CA ILE A 17 1.23 15.13 12.81
C ILE A 17 2.46 15.15 13.73
N ILE A 18 3.66 15.19 13.15
CA ILE A 18 4.92 15.30 13.91
C ILE A 18 4.92 16.58 14.76
N TYR A 19 4.33 17.66 14.28
CA TYR A 19 4.22 18.91 15.04
C TYR A 19 3.48 18.73 16.38
N MET A 20 2.56 17.75 16.47
CA MET A 20 1.88 17.42 17.71
C MET A 20 2.81 16.80 18.77
N ASP A 21 3.99 16.30 18.37
CA ASP A 21 4.98 15.76 19.31
C ASP A 21 5.60 16.84 20.21
N GLU A 22 5.43 18.14 19.89
CA GLU A 22 5.86 19.26 20.75
C GLU A 22 5.12 19.22 22.11
N ASP A 23 3.84 18.85 22.11
CA ASP A 23 2.98 18.79 23.29
C ASP A 23 2.81 17.35 23.83
N ASP A 24 2.84 16.34 22.96
CA ASP A 24 2.67 14.92 23.31
C ASP A 24 3.80 14.06 22.71
N PRO A 25 4.94 13.90 23.42
CA PRO A 25 6.08 13.15 22.91
C PRO A 25 5.69 11.73 22.46
N ASP A 26 6.22 11.30 21.31
CA ASP A 26 5.94 10.01 20.66
C ASP A 26 4.52 9.84 20.08
N PHE A 27 3.68 10.88 20.06
CA PHE A 27 2.34 10.82 19.48
C PHE A 27 2.37 10.34 18.03
N SER A 28 3.13 11.00 17.16
CA SER A 28 3.24 10.69 15.74
C SER A 28 3.73 9.26 15.52
N LYS A 29 4.75 8.83 16.27
CA LYS A 29 5.30 7.48 16.23
C LYS A 29 4.29 6.44 16.66
N SER A 30 3.48 6.72 17.68
CA SER A 30 2.44 5.81 18.16
C SER A 30 1.38 5.56 17.07
N LEU A 31 1.01 6.60 16.31
CA LEU A 31 0.09 6.47 15.17
C LEU A 31 0.70 5.65 14.04
N ILE A 32 1.99 5.83 13.75
CA ILE A 32 2.70 5.02 12.76
C ILE A 32 2.71 3.54 13.16
N ILE A 33 2.99 3.21 14.43
CA ILE A 33 2.99 1.82 14.91
C ILE A 33 1.58 1.21 14.80
N GLN A 34 0.54 1.95 15.21
CA GLN A 34 -0.85 1.51 15.07
C GLN A 34 -1.22 1.26 13.60
N PHE A 35 -0.78 2.13 12.69
CA PHE A 35 -0.99 1.92 11.25
C PHE A 35 -0.26 0.68 10.74
N ILE A 36 0.97 0.41 11.18
CA ILE A 36 1.73 -0.78 10.79
C ILE A 36 0.96 -2.06 11.15
N ASP A 37 0.45 -2.15 12.37
CA ASP A 37 -0.36 -3.30 12.83
C ASP A 37 -1.67 -3.42 12.05
N GLN A 38 -2.32 -2.29 11.78
CA GLN A 38 -3.56 -2.24 11.00
C GLN A 38 -3.33 -2.67 9.54
N ALA A 39 -2.23 -2.23 8.91
CA ALA A 39 -1.89 -2.56 7.54
C ALA A 39 -1.60 -4.06 7.39
N ASN A 40 -0.79 -4.64 8.28
CA ASN A 40 -0.52 -6.08 8.29
C ASN A 40 -1.82 -6.90 8.40
N THR A 41 -2.65 -6.58 9.41
CA THR A 41 -3.95 -7.25 9.61
C THR A 41 -4.85 -7.14 8.37
N THR A 42 -4.87 -5.97 7.73
CA THR A 42 -5.69 -5.74 6.55
C THR A 42 -5.17 -6.51 5.34
N PHE A 43 -3.85 -6.56 5.13
CA PHE A 43 -3.26 -7.33 4.04
C PHE A 43 -3.49 -8.84 4.20
N ASP A 44 -3.42 -9.36 5.42
CA ASP A 44 -3.74 -10.76 5.70
C ASP A 44 -5.21 -11.06 5.42
N SER A 45 -6.11 -10.15 5.82
CA SER A 45 -7.55 -10.27 5.52
C SER A 45 -7.84 -10.21 4.02
N MET A 46 -7.14 -9.34 3.27
CA MET A 46 -7.26 -9.29 1.81
C MET A 46 -6.75 -10.57 1.16
N GLN A 47 -5.64 -11.12 1.65
CA GLN A 47 -5.09 -12.38 1.15
C GLN A 47 -6.04 -13.55 1.40
N GLU A 48 -6.57 -13.68 2.62
CA GLU A 48 -7.56 -14.71 2.96
C GLU A 48 -8.80 -14.62 2.06
N GLU A 49 -9.26 -13.39 1.79
CA GLU A 49 -10.40 -13.13 0.92
C GLU A 49 -10.08 -13.54 -0.53
N LEU A 50 -8.90 -13.22 -1.06
CA LEU A 50 -8.48 -13.64 -2.41
C LEU A 50 -8.35 -15.17 -2.56
N ASP A 51 -7.81 -15.83 -1.54
CA ASP A 51 -7.51 -17.26 -1.59
C ASP A 51 -8.77 -18.13 -1.46
N ASN A 52 -9.68 -17.74 -0.56
CA ASN A 52 -10.77 -18.62 -0.12
C ASN A 52 -12.15 -18.16 -0.61
N ASN A 53 -12.52 -16.92 -0.30
CA ASN A 53 -13.91 -16.45 -0.37
C ASN A 53 -14.23 -15.74 -1.69
N LYS A 54 -13.27 -14.95 -2.18
CA LYS A 54 -13.29 -14.17 -3.43
C LYS A 54 -14.40 -13.12 -3.48
N ASP A 55 -14.78 -12.53 -2.34
CA ASP A 55 -15.76 -11.44 -2.28
C ASP A 55 -15.13 -10.08 -2.64
N LEU A 56 -15.42 -9.62 -3.85
CA LEU A 56 -15.00 -8.31 -4.35
C LEU A 56 -15.52 -7.14 -3.50
N SER A 57 -16.70 -7.26 -2.90
CA SER A 57 -17.27 -6.22 -2.04
C SER A 57 -16.49 -6.10 -0.74
N LYS A 58 -15.99 -7.22 -0.21
CA LYS A 58 -15.14 -7.21 0.98
C LYS A 58 -13.76 -6.66 0.68
N LEU A 59 -13.19 -6.99 -0.48
CA LEU A 59 -11.93 -6.39 -0.97
C LEU A 59 -12.05 -4.88 -1.18
N ASP A 60 -13.18 -4.38 -1.73
CA ASP A 60 -13.48 -2.95 -1.80
C ASP A 60 -13.42 -2.29 -0.41
N ASN A 61 -14.16 -2.85 0.55
CA ASN A 61 -14.23 -2.30 1.91
C ASN A 61 -12.86 -2.28 2.61
N LEU A 62 -12.06 -3.34 2.47
CA LEU A 62 -10.71 -3.41 3.02
C LEU A 62 -9.79 -2.37 2.35
N GLY A 63 -9.90 -2.19 1.03
CA GLY A 63 -9.16 -1.15 0.29
C GLY A 63 -9.54 0.26 0.74
N HIS A 64 -10.84 0.54 0.89
CA HIS A 64 -11.35 1.81 1.38
C HIS A 64 -10.84 2.15 2.79
N PHE A 65 -10.88 1.16 3.69
CA PHE A 65 -10.44 1.31 5.07
C PHE A 65 -8.96 1.70 5.15
N LEU A 66 -8.08 0.94 4.49
CA LEU A 66 -6.64 1.19 4.55
C LEU A 66 -6.23 2.44 3.77
N LYS A 67 -6.96 2.79 2.69
CA LYS A 67 -6.82 4.06 1.97
C LYS A 67 -6.99 5.24 2.93
N GLY A 68 -8.06 5.24 3.74
CA GLY A 68 -8.33 6.33 4.68
C GLY A 68 -7.20 6.51 5.69
N SER A 69 -6.77 5.42 6.32
CA SER A 69 -5.73 5.46 7.35
C SER A 69 -4.35 5.84 6.81
N SER A 70 -3.96 5.30 5.66
CA SER A 70 -2.68 5.66 5.01
C SER A 70 -2.67 7.11 4.54
N ALA A 71 -3.77 7.61 3.98
CA ALA A 71 -3.88 9.00 3.53
C ALA A 71 -3.76 10.00 4.69
N THR A 72 -4.35 9.70 5.86
CA THR A 72 -4.24 10.58 7.03
C THR A 72 -2.81 10.72 7.53
N LEU A 73 -1.95 9.74 7.29
CA LEU A 73 -0.54 9.73 7.71
C LEU A 73 0.44 10.18 6.61
N GLY A 74 -0.07 10.68 5.48
CA GLY A 74 0.76 11.08 4.34
C GLY A 74 1.39 9.90 3.59
N LEU A 75 0.95 8.66 3.82
CA LEU A 75 1.47 7.45 3.15
C LEU A 75 0.82 7.28 1.77
N GLN A 76 1.03 8.27 0.92
CA GLN A 76 0.25 8.55 -0.28
C GLN A 76 0.32 7.46 -1.36
N ARG A 77 1.45 6.75 -1.48
CA ARG A 77 1.57 5.62 -2.43
C ARG A 77 0.74 4.42 -1.98
N ILE A 78 0.73 4.10 -0.69
CA ILE A 78 -0.14 3.06 -0.12
C ILE A 78 -1.60 3.43 -0.34
N ALA A 79 -1.97 4.69 -0.03
CA ALA A 79 -3.33 5.19 -0.23
C ALA A 79 -3.78 5.09 -1.69
N TRP A 80 -2.89 5.43 -2.63
CA TRP A 80 -3.16 5.30 -4.06
C TRP A 80 -3.42 3.84 -4.47
N VAL A 81 -2.60 2.89 -4.03
CA VAL A 81 -2.80 1.46 -4.35
C VAL A 81 -4.09 0.93 -3.72
N CYS A 82 -4.38 1.32 -2.48
CA CYS A 82 -5.62 0.92 -1.78
C CYS A 82 -6.88 1.46 -2.48
N GLU A 83 -6.80 2.65 -3.08
CA GLU A 83 -7.87 3.18 -3.94
C GLU A 83 -8.05 2.34 -5.23
N ARG A 84 -6.97 1.82 -5.81
CA ARG A 84 -7.09 0.91 -6.96
C ARG A 84 -7.77 -0.39 -6.55
N ILE A 85 -7.38 -0.98 -5.41
CA ILE A 85 -8.06 -2.17 -4.85
C ILE A 85 -9.56 -1.90 -4.65
N GLN A 86 -9.89 -0.73 -4.08
CA GLN A 86 -11.26 -0.26 -3.89
C GLN A 86 -12.04 -0.26 -5.21
N ASN A 87 -11.50 0.42 -6.23
CA ASN A 87 -12.18 0.61 -7.51
C ASN A 87 -12.24 -0.69 -8.34
N LEU A 88 -11.22 -1.56 -8.24
CA LEU A 88 -11.24 -2.90 -8.84
C LEU A 88 -12.33 -3.78 -8.20
N GLY A 89 -12.48 -3.73 -6.86
CA GLY A 89 -13.56 -4.43 -6.15
C GLY A 89 -14.96 -3.97 -6.57
N ARG A 90 -15.10 -2.67 -6.89
CA ARG A 90 -16.34 -2.08 -7.44
C ARG A 90 -16.57 -2.32 -8.92
N LYS A 91 -15.54 -2.81 -9.63
CA LYS A 91 -15.50 -2.92 -11.09
C LYS A 91 -15.55 -1.57 -11.81
N ASP A 92 -15.15 -0.49 -11.14
CA ASP A 92 -15.05 0.86 -11.69
C ASP A 92 -13.73 1.07 -12.47
N GLU A 93 -12.72 0.23 -12.22
CA GLU A 93 -11.45 0.18 -12.95
C GLU A 93 -11.21 -1.24 -13.48
N ASN A 94 -10.56 -1.37 -14.64
CA ASN A 94 -10.30 -2.65 -15.29
C ASN A 94 -8.82 -2.84 -15.66
N PHE A 95 -7.94 -2.11 -14.97
CA PHE A 95 -6.50 -2.14 -15.22
C PHE A 95 -5.73 -1.82 -13.93
N PHE A 96 -4.64 -2.56 -13.71
CA PHE A 96 -3.64 -2.23 -12.71
C PHE A 96 -2.23 -2.25 -13.36
N PRO A 97 -1.42 -1.19 -13.20
CA PRO A 97 -0.10 -1.12 -13.82
C PRO A 97 0.86 -2.21 -13.32
N ASN A 98 1.91 -2.48 -14.10
CA ASN A 98 2.90 -3.48 -13.72
C ASN A 98 3.85 -2.93 -12.65
N LEU A 99 4.47 -3.83 -11.88
CA LEU A 99 5.41 -3.49 -10.82
C LEU A 99 6.50 -2.50 -11.29
N ASN A 100 7.19 -2.81 -12.38
CA ASN A 100 8.30 -1.98 -12.86
C ASN A 100 7.84 -0.58 -13.26
N ASP A 101 6.64 -0.45 -13.83
CA ASP A 101 6.08 0.84 -14.22
C ASP A 101 5.84 1.69 -12.96
N LEU A 102 5.27 1.12 -11.91
CA LEU A 102 5.02 1.81 -10.64
C LEU A 102 6.31 2.16 -9.91
N LEU A 103 7.31 1.27 -9.88
CA LEU A 103 8.59 1.55 -9.23
C LEU A 103 9.41 2.61 -9.97
N SER A 104 9.29 2.68 -11.29
CA SER A 104 9.99 3.70 -12.09
C SER A 104 9.51 5.13 -11.82
N THR A 105 8.34 5.29 -11.18
CA THR A 105 7.79 6.61 -10.81
C THR A 105 8.36 7.16 -9.50
N LEU A 106 9.09 6.35 -8.73
CA LEU A 106 9.67 6.81 -7.48
C LEU A 106 10.63 7.97 -7.71
N SER A 107 10.61 8.95 -6.81
CA SER A 107 11.56 10.06 -6.86
C SER A 107 13.00 9.57 -6.73
N GLU A 108 13.95 10.38 -7.20
CA GLU A 108 15.37 10.03 -7.15
C GLU A 108 15.87 9.74 -5.72
N LYS A 109 15.33 10.49 -4.74
CA LYS A 109 15.67 10.31 -3.32
C LYS A 109 15.15 8.98 -2.76
N ASP A 110 13.97 8.53 -3.22
CA ASP A 110 13.28 7.35 -2.67
C ASP A 110 13.70 6.07 -3.39
N SER A 111 14.19 6.19 -4.63
CA SER A 111 14.77 5.08 -5.40
C SER A 111 15.91 4.35 -4.68
N ILE A 112 16.56 4.98 -3.69
CA ILE A 112 17.59 4.33 -2.86
C ILE A 112 17.05 3.14 -2.07
N TYR A 113 15.78 3.18 -1.65
CA TYR A 113 15.17 2.15 -0.81
C TYR A 113 14.94 0.83 -1.57
N LEU A 114 14.95 0.88 -2.92
CA LEU A 114 14.87 -0.28 -3.80
C LEU A 114 16.16 -1.10 -3.85
N LYS A 115 17.34 -0.48 -3.69
CA LYS A 115 18.65 -1.14 -3.91
C LYS A 115 18.88 -2.36 -3.00
N ASN A 116 18.19 -2.42 -1.87
CA ASN A 116 18.31 -3.47 -0.85
C ASN A 116 16.98 -4.19 -0.62
N LEU A 117 16.10 -4.24 -1.62
CA LEU A 117 14.82 -4.92 -1.50
C LEU A 117 14.80 -6.16 -2.41
N ASP A 118 14.61 -7.34 -1.82
CA ASP A 118 14.40 -8.56 -2.59
C ASP A 118 12.96 -8.60 -3.13
N LEU A 119 12.79 -8.03 -4.32
CA LEU A 119 11.51 -8.02 -5.04
C LEU A 119 11.13 -9.39 -5.62
N SER A 120 12.02 -10.39 -5.56
CA SER A 120 11.73 -11.73 -6.09
C SER A 120 10.64 -12.45 -5.29
N VAL A 121 10.42 -12.05 -4.04
CA VAL A 121 9.36 -12.57 -3.17
C VAL A 121 7.98 -12.13 -3.64
N TYR A 122 7.85 -10.93 -4.22
CA TYR A 122 6.56 -10.34 -4.63
C TYR A 122 6.19 -10.59 -6.10
N SER A 123 7.08 -11.23 -6.86
CA SER A 123 6.90 -11.52 -8.28
C SER A 123 6.49 -12.97 -8.58
N LYS A 124 6.39 -13.83 -7.56
CA LYS A 124 6.15 -15.27 -7.73
C LYS A 124 4.70 -15.68 -7.96
N ASP A 125 3.71 -14.92 -7.50
CA ASP A 125 2.31 -15.36 -7.51
C ASP A 125 1.48 -14.65 -8.57
N ILE A 126 1.75 -14.92 -9.86
CA ILE A 126 0.87 -14.54 -10.96
C ILE A 126 0.84 -15.67 -12.00
N THR A 127 0.40 -16.86 -11.61
CA THR A 127 -0.07 -17.87 -12.56
C THR A 127 -1.37 -18.49 -12.06
N MET A 128 -2.48 -17.80 -12.30
CA MET A 128 -3.81 -18.40 -12.29
C MET A 128 -4.38 -18.31 -13.69
N GLU A 129 -4.37 -19.43 -14.43
CA GLU A 129 -5.21 -19.61 -15.61
C GLU A 129 -6.66 -19.76 -15.14
N SER A 130 -7.57 -18.83 -15.46
CA SER A 130 -9.01 -19.17 -15.52
C SER A 130 -9.88 -18.12 -16.24
N THR A 131 -10.99 -18.61 -16.79
CA THR A 131 -11.82 -18.12 -17.90
C THR A 131 -13.08 -17.32 -17.48
N HIS A 132 -13.08 -16.66 -16.32
CA HIS A 132 -14.22 -15.86 -15.83
C HIS A 132 -13.87 -14.39 -15.57
N ALA A 133 -14.78 -13.46 -15.86
CA ALA A 133 -14.55 -12.02 -15.71
C ALA A 133 -14.23 -11.60 -14.26
N ASP A 134 -14.87 -12.20 -13.26
CA ASP A 134 -14.53 -11.94 -11.84
C ASP A 134 -13.11 -12.41 -11.49
N ASN A 135 -12.60 -13.42 -12.20
CA ASN A 135 -11.22 -13.88 -12.04
C ASN A 135 -10.20 -12.82 -12.52
N GLU A 136 -10.55 -11.98 -13.49
CA GLU A 136 -9.67 -10.90 -13.94
C GLU A 136 -9.53 -9.81 -12.87
N TYR A 137 -10.64 -9.42 -12.22
CA TYR A 137 -10.60 -8.46 -11.11
C TYR A 137 -9.82 -8.99 -9.92
N LEU A 138 -10.05 -10.25 -9.54
CA LEU A 138 -9.28 -10.89 -8.46
C LEU A 138 -7.78 -10.92 -8.78
N LEU A 139 -7.40 -11.26 -10.02
CA LEU A 139 -6.00 -11.24 -10.45
C LEU A 139 -5.38 -9.83 -10.36
N MET A 140 -6.11 -8.80 -10.77
CA MET A 140 -5.65 -7.41 -10.65
C MET A 140 -5.55 -6.97 -9.18
N ILE A 141 -6.49 -7.38 -8.32
CA ILE A 141 -6.43 -7.10 -6.89
C ILE A 141 -5.26 -7.83 -6.24
N THR A 142 -4.94 -9.07 -6.63
CA THR A 142 -3.74 -9.78 -6.18
C THR A 142 -2.47 -9.01 -6.55
N LYS A 143 -2.37 -8.52 -7.80
CA LYS A 143 -1.26 -7.65 -8.23
C LYS A 143 -1.19 -6.38 -7.39
N ALA A 144 -2.32 -5.74 -7.14
CA ALA A 144 -2.39 -4.53 -6.35
C ALA A 144 -2.03 -4.77 -4.87
N LEU A 145 -2.44 -5.89 -4.27
CA LEU A 145 -2.06 -6.28 -2.90
C LEU A 145 -0.55 -6.49 -2.79
N ASN A 146 0.07 -7.17 -3.76
CA ASN A 146 1.52 -7.33 -3.79
C ASN A 146 2.24 -5.98 -3.94
N GLN A 147 1.70 -5.07 -4.76
CA GLN A 147 2.22 -3.71 -4.81
C GLN A 147 2.06 -2.99 -3.46
N ALA A 148 0.91 -3.09 -2.80
CA ALA A 148 0.66 -2.44 -1.52
C ALA A 148 1.66 -2.90 -0.44
N ARG A 149 2.01 -4.20 -0.42
CA ARG A 149 3.05 -4.76 0.46
C ARG A 149 4.43 -4.16 0.17
N ILE A 150 4.77 -3.93 -1.10
CA ILE A 150 6.03 -3.28 -1.48
C ILE A 150 6.03 -1.81 -1.03
N GLU A 151 4.97 -1.05 -1.32
CA GLU A 151 4.86 0.35 -0.89
C GLU A 151 4.89 0.47 0.64
N PHE A 152 4.29 -0.47 1.35
CA PHE A 152 4.36 -0.57 2.80
C PHE A 152 5.79 -0.78 3.32
N LEU A 153 6.56 -1.69 2.69
CA LEU A 153 7.97 -1.88 3.04
C LEU A 153 8.81 -0.64 2.77
N LEU A 154 8.57 0.06 1.66
CA LEU A 154 9.26 1.30 1.33
C LEU A 154 8.95 2.39 2.36
N ALA A 155 7.68 2.57 2.72
CA ALA A 155 7.27 3.50 3.78
C ALA A 155 7.91 3.15 5.13
N ARG A 156 7.91 1.88 5.53
CA ARG A 156 8.56 1.44 6.78
C ARG A 156 10.05 1.75 6.80
N LYS A 157 10.77 1.57 5.69
CA LYS A 157 12.20 1.93 5.60
C LYS A 157 12.43 3.43 5.77
N GLU A 158 11.62 4.27 5.11
CA GLU A 158 11.74 5.71 5.22
C GLU A 158 11.38 6.22 6.62
N LEU A 159 10.27 5.72 7.19
CA LEU A 159 9.87 6.04 8.57
C LEU A 159 10.92 5.57 9.58
N SER A 160 11.47 4.37 9.42
CA SER A 160 12.53 3.85 10.30
C SER A 160 13.76 4.75 10.29
N ARG A 161 14.11 5.29 9.12
CA ARG A 161 15.20 6.27 8.99
C ARG A 161 14.87 7.57 9.71
N TYR A 162 13.65 8.07 9.59
CA TYR A 162 13.20 9.29 10.26
C TYR A 162 13.24 9.15 11.79
N TYR A 163 12.61 8.10 12.33
CA TYR A 163 12.55 7.83 13.78
C TYR A 163 13.84 7.24 14.36
N LYS A 164 14.85 6.94 13.52
CA LYS A 164 16.13 6.33 13.91
C LYS A 164 15.97 5.01 14.68
N GLN A 165 14.94 4.26 14.34
CA GLN A 165 14.60 2.97 14.94
C GLN A 165 13.92 2.10 13.88
N GLU A 166 14.12 0.79 13.94
CA GLU A 166 13.35 -0.15 13.12
C GLU A 166 11.87 -0.14 13.54
N LEU A 167 11.00 0.20 12.59
CA LEU A 167 9.54 0.18 12.71
C LEU A 167 8.97 -0.93 11.84
#